data_AF-A0A936URF3-F1
#
_entry.id   AF-A0A936URF3-F1
#
_cell.length_a   1.000
_cell.length_b   1.000
_cell.length_c   1.000
_cell.angle_alpha   90.00
_cell.angle_beta   90.00
_cell.angle_gamma   90.00
#
_symmetry.space_group_name_H-M   'P 1'
#
loop_
_entity.id
_entity.type
_entity.pdbx_description
1 polymer ?
#
loop_
_entity_poly.entity_id
_entity_poly.type
_entity_poly.pdbx_seq_one_letter_code
_entity_poly.pdbx_strand_id
1 'polypeptide(L)' 'MPRKKKTLILSQPIRQGIKAIKVRLDHRTIITLSDLKKLAFWKERYPQAEVIG' A
#
# COMPACT_ATOMS: atom_id res chain seq x y z
N MET A 1 -16.50 3.25 38.28
CA MET A 1 -16.24 4.30 37.25
C MET A 1 -16.46 3.70 35.87
N PRO A 2 -17.22 4.33 34.95
CA PRO A 2 -17.45 3.79 33.61
C PRO A 2 -16.16 3.88 32.77
N ARG A 3 -15.70 2.75 32.21
CA ARG A 3 -14.52 2.71 31.34
C ARG A 3 -14.90 3.20 29.94
N LYS A 4 -14.26 4.27 29.46
CA LYS A 4 -14.44 4.80 28.09
C LYS A 4 -14.06 3.71 27.08
N LYS A 5 -15.03 3.24 26.28
CA LYS A 5 -14.80 2.26 25.21
C LYS A 5 -14.10 2.94 24.03
N LYS A 6 -13.16 2.24 23.39
CA LYS A 6 -12.47 2.75 22.18
C LYS A 6 -13.47 2.85 21.04
N THR A 7 -13.46 3.98 20.33
CA THR A 7 -14.28 4.20 19.14
C THR A 7 -13.79 3.28 18.02
N LEU A 8 -14.68 2.45 17.47
CA LEU A 8 -14.37 1.63 16.31
C LEU A 8 -14.29 2.54 15.09
N ILE A 9 -13.08 2.80 14.60
CA ILE A 9 -12.87 3.57 13.38
C ILE A 9 -12.99 2.59 12.20
N LEU A 10 -14.05 2.73 11.41
CA LEU A 10 -14.38 1.82 10.31
C LEU A 10 -13.43 1.96 9.11
N SER A 11 -12.89 3.15 8.88
CA SER A 11 -12.05 3.47 7.72
C SER A 11 -10.63 3.84 8.15
N GLN A 12 -9.63 3.37 7.39
CA GLN A 12 -8.24 3.78 7.60
C GLN A 12 -8.12 5.31 7.44
N PRO A 13 -7.46 6.02 8.38
CA PRO A 13 -7.25 7.45 8.24
C PRO A 13 -6.40 7.72 7.00
N ILE A 14 -6.97 8.51 6.07
CA ILE A 14 -6.29 8.94 4.86
C ILE A 14 -5.13 9.84 5.29
N ARG A 15 -3.90 9.31 5.21
CA ARG A 15 -2.69 10.10 5.47
C ARG A 15 -2.44 11.00 4.26
N GLN A 16 -2.88 12.26 4.36
CA GLN A 16 -2.61 13.28 3.34
C GLN A 16 -1.09 13.34 3.07
N GLY A 17 -0.70 13.14 1.80
CA GLY A 17 0.69 13.16 1.34
C GLY A 17 1.28 11.80 0.94
N ILE A 18 0.63 10.67 1.26
CA ILE A 18 1.11 9.35 0.83
C ILE A 18 0.39 8.94 -0.46
N LYS A 19 1.10 9.05 -1.60
CA LYS A 19 0.64 8.46 -2.88
C LYS A 19 0.77 6.94 -2.77
N ALA A 20 -0.36 6.26 -2.60
CA ALA A 20 -0.43 4.81 -2.57
C ALA A 20 -0.47 4.27 -4.02
N ILE A 21 0.68 3.86 -4.54
CA ILE A 21 0.81 3.26 -5.87
C ILE A 21 0.72 1.75 -5.71
N LYS A 22 -0.37 1.14 -6.15
CA LYS A 22 -0.50 -0.31 -6.11
C LYS A 22 0.33 -0.91 -7.24
N VAL A 23 1.13 -1.91 -6.92
CA VAL A 23 1.99 -2.62 -7.87
C VAL A 23 1.76 -4.11 -7.69
N ARG A 24 1.43 -4.81 -8.79
CA ARG A 24 1.48 -6.25 -8.89
C ARG A 24 2.93 -6.66 -9.04
N LEU A 25 3.43 -7.52 -8.17
CA LEU A 25 4.72 -8.19 -8.42
C LEU A 25 4.52 -9.47 -9.21
N ASP A 26 3.49 -10.24 -8.80
CA ASP A 26 3.09 -11.52 -9.37
C ASP A 26 1.57 -11.67 -9.30
N HIS A 27 1.04 -12.76 -9.86
CA HIS A 27 -0.39 -13.13 -9.81
C HIS A 27 -0.99 -13.22 -8.38
N ARG A 28 -0.16 -13.43 -7.34
CA ARG A 28 -0.61 -13.53 -5.93
C ARG A 28 -0.27 -12.31 -5.08
N THR A 29 0.63 -11.44 -5.54
CA THR A 29 1.28 -10.46 -4.67
C THR A 29 1.04 -9.05 -5.18
N ILE A 30 0.30 -8.27 -4.39
CA ILE A 30 0.05 -6.85 -4.62
C ILE A 30 0.66 -6.07 -3.45
N ILE A 31 1.55 -5.13 -3.77
CA ILE A 31 2.17 -4.24 -2.80
C ILE A 31 1.72 -2.80 -3.04
N THR A 32 1.79 -1.98 -2.01
CA THR A 32 1.57 -0.53 -2.11
C THR A 32 2.90 0.18 -1.94
N LEU A 33 3.33 0.88 -2.98
CA LEU A 33 4.51 1.72 -2.96
C LEU A 33 4.14 3.17 -2.67
N SER A 34 5.05 3.87 -2.00
CA SER A 34 4.96 5.31 -1.74
C SER A 34 5.56 6.16 -2.87
N ASP A 35 6.41 5.56 -3.71
CA ASP A 35 7.21 6.23 -4.75
C ASP A 35 7.48 5.25 -5.92
N LEU A 36 7.44 5.75 -7.15
CA LEU A 36 7.75 5.01 -8.38
C LEU A 36 9.22 4.61 -8.46
N LYS A 37 10.14 5.33 -7.80
CA LYS A 37 11.56 4.93 -7.81
C LYS A 37 11.78 3.52 -7.25
N LYS A 38 10.95 3.11 -6.29
CA LYS A 38 10.98 1.76 -5.71
C LYS A 38 10.52 0.68 -6.69
N LEU A 39 9.81 1.03 -7.75
CA LEU A 39 9.37 0.08 -8.76
C LEU A 39 10.55 -0.51 -9.55
N ALA A 40 11.58 0.28 -9.83
CA ALA A 40 12.79 -0.22 -10.51
C ALA A 40 13.46 -1.35 -9.71
N PHE A 41 13.59 -1.18 -8.39
CA PHE A 41 14.11 -2.22 -7.49
C PHE A 41 13.27 -3.51 -7.55
N TRP A 42 11.94 -3.38 -7.61
CA TRP A 42 11.09 -4.56 -7.72
C TRP A 42 11.12 -5.20 -9.10
N LYS A 43 11.37 -4.44 -10.18
CA LYS A 43 11.52 -4.97 -11.54
C LYS A 43 12.76 -5.85 -11.70
N GLU A 44 13.84 -5.56 -10.97
CA GLU A 44 15.03 -6.42 -10.96
C GLU A 44 14.71 -7.81 -10.41
N ARG A 45 13.86 -7.89 -9.38
CA ARG A 45 13.50 -9.15 -8.70
C ARG A 45 12.28 -9.84 -9.29
N TYR A 46 11.33 -9.06 -9.78
CA TYR A 46 10.07 -9.50 -10.39
C TYR A 46 9.95 -8.81 -11.74
N PRO A 47 10.41 -9.46 -12.82
CA PRO A 47 10.37 -8.87 -14.17
C PRO A 47 8.96 -8.51 -14.63
N GLN A 48 7.94 -9.19 -14.08
CA GLN A 48 6.52 -8.98 -14.38
C GLN A 48 5.88 -7.89 -13.50
N ALA A 49 6.67 -7.14 -12.73
CA ALA A 49 6.13 -6.12 -11.86
C ALA A 49 5.43 -5.00 -12.66
N GLU A 50 4.13 -4.84 -12.41
CA GLU A 50 3.24 -3.93 -13.12
C GLU A 50 2.52 -3.02 -12.14
N VAL A 51 2.39 -1.74 -12.46
CA VAL A 51 1.58 -0.82 -11.65
C VAL A 51 0.11 -1.14 -11.88
N ILE A 52 -0.60 -1.55 -10.82
CA ILE A 52 -2.07 -1.64 -10.83
C ILE A 52 -2.58 -0.28 -10.34
N GLY A 53 -2.56 0.74 -11.20
CA GLY A 53 -2.94 2.11 -10.87
C GLY A 53 -4.06 2.60 -11.77
#